data_AF-A0A535AW27-F1
#
_entry.id   AF-A0A535AW27-F1
#
_cell.length_a   1.000
_cell.length_b   1.000
_cell.length_c   1.000
_cell.angle_alpha   90.00
_cell.angle_beta   90.00
_cell.angle_gamma   90.00
#
_symmetry.space_group_name_H-M   'P 1'
#
loop_
_entity.id
_entity.type
_entity.pdbx_description
1 polymer ?
#
loop_
_entity_poly.entity_id
_entity_poly.type
_entity_poly.pdbx_seq_one_letter_code
_entity_poly.pdbx_strand_id
1 'polypeptide(L)'
;MSYLRARRTWTLWAAATAVITCLAVLLAARLAGATMPYNPLFELTSISNTAPSANANMTFRVTLPAGNGIIGTYGLEIPDNSWTVAGHSNQLNGKVVAVGSLTINLDPDGSCTDGDTGTAQNYGPFPLLDVDPGPQGPYAMWTGTITDFGDGNPNTNWGLTLNVEQLGTGYTIDGFLTDAVLPPGNVVCTPEIFNFTVCGRANATPTATTCGTGSSTIVWTNPTTAGCYFPRFVSVDDSGTMSASDSLGVSIGGTPCPTPTPSPTATASPTATASPTATATRTASPTPTSTPPPPGDGDGDGVQDGSDNCPRWPNPSQNLPPWPVPANDPDCDGFSNAVENRAGTNSLVHCGADAWPADINSDTFADITDVSALTANFGSSVPPAPARDNIAPDPPDGFVDITDISKETSFFGYGCTPCSNDFDCDTVLNPIDNCPNWPNRTQALPPWPLAANDPDCDGFSTGVETSAGTNPILHCGYNGWPADLNNDGFSDIADVSPLTANFGVSVPPAPARQDIAPDPVDHFVDVTDISKMTGFFGYTCN
;
A
#
# COMPACT_ATOMS: atom_id res chain seq x y z
N MET A 1 27.56 6.68 -61.06
CA MET A 1 26.44 6.33 -60.17
C MET A 1 27.00 5.62 -58.95
N SER A 2 27.24 6.32 -57.82
CA SER A 2 27.49 5.74 -56.47
C SER A 2 27.74 6.80 -55.37
N TYR A 3 27.80 8.09 -55.67
CA TYR A 3 28.14 9.12 -54.66
C TYR A 3 26.97 10.00 -54.15
N LEU A 4 25.74 9.73 -54.58
CA LEU A 4 24.55 10.55 -54.23
C LEU A 4 23.53 9.84 -53.32
N ARG A 5 23.83 8.61 -52.84
CA ARG A 5 22.98 7.90 -51.85
C ARG A 5 23.48 7.96 -50.40
N ALA A 6 24.68 8.48 -50.14
CA ALA A 6 25.28 8.47 -48.79
C ALA A 6 24.96 9.70 -47.90
N ARG A 7 24.36 10.78 -48.45
CA ARG A 7 24.06 12.00 -47.69
C ARG A 7 22.62 12.14 -47.19
N ARG A 8 21.72 11.22 -47.55
CA ARG A 8 20.31 11.24 -47.09
C ARG A 8 20.03 10.37 -45.86
N THR A 9 20.95 9.49 -45.48
CA THR A 9 20.81 8.60 -44.33
C THR A 9 21.40 9.17 -43.04
N TRP A 10 22.35 10.10 -43.11
CA TRP A 10 22.98 10.69 -41.91
C TRP A 10 22.15 11.78 -41.22
N THR A 11 21.25 12.46 -41.93
CA THR A 11 20.37 13.50 -41.34
C THR A 11 19.08 12.95 -40.73
N LEU A 12 18.66 11.73 -41.12
CA LEU A 12 17.50 11.06 -40.52
C LEU A 12 17.86 10.34 -39.19
N TRP A 13 19.11 9.92 -39.01
CA TRP A 13 19.54 9.30 -37.75
C TRP A 13 19.83 10.32 -36.65
N ALA A 14 20.35 11.52 -36.98
CA ALA A 14 20.61 12.56 -35.98
C ALA A 14 19.34 13.27 -35.46
N ALA A 15 18.29 13.35 -36.28
CA ALA A 15 16.99 13.88 -35.83
C ALA A 15 16.19 12.84 -35.01
N ALA A 16 16.34 11.55 -35.31
CA ALA A 16 15.71 10.48 -34.55
C ALA A 16 16.33 10.31 -33.15
N THR A 17 17.65 10.41 -33.00
CA THR A 17 18.29 10.36 -31.68
C THR A 17 17.97 11.58 -30.82
N ALA A 18 17.89 12.79 -31.39
CA ALA A 18 17.54 14.01 -30.65
C ALA A 18 16.06 14.04 -30.19
N VAL A 19 15.14 13.47 -30.98
CA VAL A 19 13.72 13.33 -30.58
C VAL A 19 13.54 12.22 -29.54
N ILE A 20 14.31 11.13 -29.62
CA ILE A 20 14.27 10.04 -28.64
C ILE A 20 14.92 10.44 -27.31
N THR A 21 16.01 11.23 -27.30
CA THR A 21 16.54 11.79 -26.04
C THR A 21 15.69 12.92 -25.48
N CYS A 22 15.05 13.76 -26.30
CA CYS A 22 14.07 14.73 -25.79
C CYS A 22 12.81 14.04 -25.25
N LEU A 23 12.31 12.97 -25.88
CA LEU A 23 11.20 12.18 -25.30
C LEU A 23 11.63 11.41 -24.06
N ALA A 24 12.84 10.87 -23.98
CA ALA A 24 13.36 10.21 -22.78
C ALA A 24 13.61 11.20 -21.64
N VAL A 25 14.02 12.44 -21.92
CA VAL A 25 14.17 13.52 -20.93
C VAL A 25 12.81 14.12 -20.54
N LEU A 26 11.81 14.19 -21.44
CA LEU A 26 10.44 14.57 -21.12
C LEU A 26 9.68 13.46 -20.36
N LEU A 27 10.01 12.19 -20.59
CA LEU A 27 9.46 11.05 -19.86
C LEU A 27 10.16 10.87 -18.51
N ALA A 28 11.48 11.08 -18.44
CA ALA A 28 12.23 11.12 -17.17
C ALA A 28 11.90 12.38 -16.33
N ALA A 29 11.56 13.51 -16.95
CA ALA A 29 11.07 14.69 -16.22
C ALA A 29 9.62 14.52 -15.72
N ARG A 30 8.83 13.62 -16.31
CA ARG A 30 7.53 13.19 -15.74
C ARG A 30 7.69 12.16 -14.62
N LEU A 31 8.77 11.37 -14.63
CA LEU A 31 9.09 10.39 -13.58
C LEU A 31 9.93 10.97 -12.43
N ALA A 32 10.30 12.25 -12.49
CA ALA A 32 11.06 12.96 -11.45
C ALA A 32 10.24 14.02 -10.71
N GLY A 33 8.90 13.96 -10.81
CA GLY A 33 8.06 14.60 -9.81
C GLY A 33 8.08 13.71 -8.58
N ALA A 34 8.62 14.20 -7.46
CA ALA A 34 8.34 13.55 -6.19
C ALA A 34 6.82 13.43 -6.07
N THR A 35 6.30 12.21 -6.04
CA THR A 35 4.88 11.95 -5.77
C THR A 35 4.60 12.54 -4.41
N MET A 36 3.82 13.63 -4.36
CA MET A 36 3.42 14.22 -3.09
C MET A 36 2.64 13.15 -2.32
N PRO A 37 2.86 12.97 -1.00
CA PRO A 37 2.07 12.04 -0.22
C PRO A 37 0.58 12.34 -0.34
N TYR A 38 -0.27 11.33 -0.17
CA TYR A 38 -1.72 11.50 -0.17
C TYR A 38 -2.32 10.81 1.06
N ASN A 39 -2.42 11.58 2.15
CA ASN A 39 -2.91 11.10 3.44
C ASN A 39 -4.08 11.97 3.94
N PRO A 40 -5.27 11.82 3.34
CA PRO A 40 -6.46 12.54 3.78
C PRO A 40 -6.99 11.99 5.12
N LEU A 41 -7.45 12.89 5.98
CA LEU A 41 -8.24 12.58 7.16
C LEU A 41 -9.73 12.72 6.84
N PHE A 42 -10.50 11.65 7.08
CA PHE A 42 -11.95 11.63 6.92
C PHE A 42 -12.65 11.80 8.27
N GLU A 43 -13.65 12.68 8.35
CA GLU A 43 -14.40 12.92 9.58
C GLU A 43 -15.90 13.12 9.33
N LEU A 44 -16.75 12.58 10.21
CA LEU A 44 -18.14 13.01 10.35
C LEU A 44 -18.19 14.13 11.39
N THR A 45 -18.32 15.37 10.93
CA THR A 45 -18.26 16.54 11.82
C THR A 45 -19.60 16.89 12.44
N SER A 46 -20.73 16.55 11.79
CA SER A 46 -22.05 16.79 12.37
C SER A 46 -23.14 15.88 11.82
N ILE A 47 -24.13 15.57 12.67
CA ILE A 47 -25.41 14.97 12.30
C ILE A 47 -26.52 15.72 13.03
N SER A 48 -27.49 16.28 12.30
CA SER A 48 -28.49 17.17 12.90
C SER A 48 -29.53 16.47 13.77
N ASN A 49 -29.75 15.17 13.54
CA ASN A 49 -30.66 14.34 14.32
C ASN A 49 -30.24 12.87 14.19
N THR A 50 -29.92 12.22 15.30
CA THR A 50 -29.49 10.82 15.33
C THR A 50 -30.64 9.83 15.50
N ALA A 51 -31.90 10.27 15.57
CA ALA A 51 -33.01 9.34 15.73
C ALA A 51 -33.16 8.42 14.49
N PRO A 52 -33.56 7.15 14.67
CA PRO A 52 -33.86 6.27 13.56
C PRO A 52 -34.95 6.86 12.66
N SER A 53 -34.83 6.68 11.34
CA SER A 53 -35.71 7.25 10.31
C SER A 53 -35.83 8.77 10.31
N ALA A 54 -34.97 9.49 11.05
CA ALA A 54 -34.94 10.94 10.97
C ALA A 54 -34.35 11.40 9.63
N ASN A 55 -34.88 12.51 9.10
CA ASN A 55 -34.31 13.19 7.96
C ASN A 55 -33.26 14.17 8.48
N ALA A 56 -32.01 13.72 8.54
CA ALA A 56 -30.92 14.45 9.16
C ALA A 56 -29.99 15.04 8.11
N ASN A 57 -29.48 16.24 8.38
CA ASN A 57 -28.32 16.76 7.65
C ASN A 57 -27.08 16.07 8.22
N MET A 58 -26.17 15.63 7.35
CA MET A 58 -24.90 15.01 7.74
C MET A 58 -23.76 15.75 7.06
N THR A 59 -22.78 16.19 7.85
CA THR A 59 -21.61 16.93 7.36
C THR A 59 -20.36 16.08 7.48
N PHE A 60 -19.79 15.74 6.34
CA PHE A 60 -18.52 15.05 6.22
C PHE A 60 -17.42 16.05 5.93
N ARG A 61 -16.21 15.76 6.41
CA ARG A 61 -15.01 16.55 6.16
C ARG A 61 -13.91 15.64 5.65
N VAL A 62 -13.21 16.09 4.63
CA VAL A 62 -11.93 15.54 4.18
C VAL A 62 -10.87 16.61 4.39
N THR A 63 -9.77 16.27 5.05
CA THR A 63 -8.65 17.18 5.32
C THR A 63 -7.35 16.61 4.78
N LEU A 64 -6.70 17.31 3.86
CA LEU A 64 -5.36 17.03 3.39
C LEU A 64 -4.39 18.05 4.00
N PRO A 65 -3.35 17.60 4.73
CA PRO A 65 -2.30 18.47 5.24
C PRO A 65 -1.50 19.13 4.10
N ALA A 66 -0.84 20.25 4.40
CA ALA A 66 0.08 20.91 3.48
C ALA A 66 1.16 19.94 2.96
N GLY A 67 1.49 20.03 1.67
CA GLY A 67 2.46 19.15 1.00
C GLY A 67 1.88 17.83 0.50
N ASN A 68 0.56 17.62 0.61
CA ASN A 68 -0.11 16.48 -0.01
C ASN A 68 -0.64 16.82 -1.42
N GLY A 69 -0.89 15.78 -2.22
CA GLY A 69 -1.75 15.88 -3.42
C GLY A 69 -3.15 16.37 -3.07
N ILE A 70 -3.83 17.02 -4.03
CA ILE A 70 -5.20 17.54 -3.85
C ILE A 70 -6.24 16.47 -4.17
N ILE A 71 -7.49 16.65 -3.76
CA ILE A 71 -8.57 15.72 -4.08
C ILE A 71 -8.92 15.82 -5.58
N GLY A 72 -8.78 14.70 -6.30
CA GLY A 72 -9.30 14.56 -7.67
C GLY A 72 -10.72 14.00 -7.67
N THR A 73 -10.90 12.86 -6.99
CA THR A 73 -12.20 12.21 -6.84
C THR A 73 -12.52 11.95 -5.38
N TYR A 74 -13.81 12.00 -5.08
CA TYR A 74 -14.39 11.79 -3.77
C TYR A 74 -15.44 10.68 -3.86
N GLY A 75 -15.53 9.81 -2.87
CA GLY A 75 -16.48 8.71 -2.83
C GLY A 75 -17.00 8.49 -1.43
N LEU A 76 -18.31 8.29 -1.31
CA LEU A 76 -18.98 7.85 -0.10
C LEU A 76 -19.80 6.60 -0.42
N GLU A 77 -19.32 5.46 0.06
CA GLU A 77 -19.96 4.15 -0.08
C GLU A 77 -20.84 3.87 1.15
N ILE A 78 -22.09 3.51 0.88
CA ILE A 78 -23.09 3.14 1.88
C ILE A 78 -23.46 1.67 1.60
N PRO A 79 -22.78 0.69 2.23
CA PRO A 79 -22.80 -0.70 1.78
C PRO A 79 -24.12 -1.47 2.03
N ASP A 80 -25.16 -0.84 2.55
CA ASP A 80 -26.43 -1.46 2.93
C ASP A 80 -27.61 -0.48 2.82
N ASN A 81 -28.85 -0.99 3.01
CA ASN A 81 -30.08 -0.17 3.09
C ASN A 81 -30.15 0.70 4.37
N SER A 82 -29.00 1.03 4.96
CA SER A 82 -28.90 1.80 6.20
C SER A 82 -29.39 3.22 5.99
N TRP A 83 -28.88 3.94 4.99
CA TRP A 83 -29.45 5.24 4.61
C TRP A 83 -30.27 5.13 3.35
N THR A 84 -31.37 5.89 3.31
CA THR A 84 -32.13 6.07 2.09
C THR A 84 -31.78 7.42 1.48
N VAL A 85 -31.37 7.39 0.22
CA VAL A 85 -31.15 8.59 -0.61
C VAL A 85 -32.31 8.72 -1.58
N ALA A 86 -32.88 9.92 -1.68
CA ALA A 86 -33.89 10.21 -2.68
C ALA A 86 -33.27 10.23 -4.07
N GLY A 87 -33.86 9.46 -4.98
CA GLY A 87 -33.47 9.51 -6.40
C GLY A 87 -33.92 10.80 -7.05
N HIS A 88 -33.40 11.03 -8.24
CA HIS A 88 -33.82 12.15 -9.07
C HIS A 88 -35.35 12.15 -9.24
N SER A 89 -35.93 13.33 -9.13
CA SER A 89 -37.34 13.53 -9.46
C SER A 89 -37.60 14.95 -9.90
N ASN A 90 -38.69 15.15 -10.65
CA ASN A 90 -39.22 16.49 -10.94
C ASN A 90 -39.50 17.32 -9.68
N GLN A 91 -39.61 16.69 -8.50
CA GLN A 91 -39.79 17.40 -7.23
C GLN A 91 -38.50 17.89 -6.61
N LEU A 92 -37.34 17.34 -6.99
CA LEU A 92 -36.02 17.75 -6.49
C LEU A 92 -35.27 18.63 -7.50
N ASN A 93 -35.55 18.51 -8.80
CA ASN A 93 -34.87 19.26 -9.84
C ASN A 93 -34.77 20.78 -9.53
N GLY A 94 -33.55 21.30 -9.53
CA GLY A 94 -33.20 22.68 -9.23
C GLY A 94 -33.23 23.07 -7.74
N LYS A 95 -33.49 22.13 -6.82
CA LYS A 95 -33.44 22.36 -5.38
C LYS A 95 -32.09 22.01 -4.80
N VAL A 96 -31.71 22.70 -3.72
CA VAL A 96 -30.46 22.42 -2.99
C VAL A 96 -30.63 21.13 -2.20
N VAL A 97 -29.82 20.14 -2.52
CA VAL A 97 -29.83 18.79 -1.92
C VAL A 97 -28.58 18.51 -1.10
N ALA A 98 -27.53 19.28 -1.34
CA ALA A 98 -26.34 19.31 -0.49
C ALA A 98 -25.71 20.71 -0.46
N VAL A 99 -24.82 20.95 0.50
CA VAL A 99 -24.08 22.21 0.65
C VAL A 99 -22.60 21.88 0.86
N GLY A 100 -21.72 22.50 0.07
CA GLY A 100 -20.27 22.32 0.18
C GLY A 100 -19.56 23.57 0.71
N SER A 101 -18.35 23.39 1.24
CA SER A 101 -17.36 24.45 1.43
C SER A 101 -15.98 23.88 1.20
N LEU A 102 -15.09 24.66 0.61
CA LEU A 102 -13.73 24.24 0.27
C LEU A 102 -12.73 25.22 0.87
N THR A 103 -11.78 24.73 1.64
CA THR A 103 -10.60 25.50 2.06
C THR A 103 -9.43 25.00 1.24
N ILE A 104 -8.75 25.88 0.52
CA ILE A 104 -7.56 25.53 -0.25
C ILE A 104 -6.57 26.67 -0.19
N ASN A 105 -5.33 26.38 -0.56
CA ASN A 105 -4.36 27.40 -0.88
C ASN A 105 -4.32 27.65 -2.38
N LEU A 106 -4.31 28.91 -2.81
CA LEU A 106 -4.05 29.27 -4.20
C LEU A 106 -2.65 29.86 -4.28
N ASP A 107 -1.77 29.18 -5.00
CA ASP A 107 -0.39 29.60 -5.16
C ASP A 107 -0.17 30.32 -6.50
N PRO A 108 0.15 31.63 -6.50
CA PRO A 108 0.30 32.42 -7.73
C PRO A 108 1.53 32.11 -8.59
N ASP A 109 2.52 31.37 -8.08
CA ASP A 109 3.77 31.07 -8.83
C ASP A 109 3.74 29.72 -9.56
N GLY A 110 2.72 28.91 -9.27
CA GLY A 110 2.47 27.62 -9.91
C GLY A 110 3.21 26.43 -9.29
N SER A 111 3.75 26.56 -8.08
CA SER A 111 4.50 25.49 -7.40
C SER A 111 4.01 25.26 -5.98
N CYS A 112 3.42 24.10 -5.71
CA CYS A 112 3.04 23.71 -4.34
C CYS A 112 4.23 23.25 -3.46
N THR A 113 5.47 23.47 -3.88
CA THR A 113 6.65 22.76 -3.34
C THR A 113 7.78 23.66 -2.81
N ASP A 114 7.77 24.96 -3.09
CA ASP A 114 8.84 25.88 -2.67
C ASP A 114 8.62 26.53 -1.29
N GLY A 115 7.44 26.30 -0.69
CA GLY A 115 7.13 26.79 0.65
C GLY A 115 6.68 28.25 0.70
N ASP A 116 6.48 28.91 -0.43
CA ASP A 116 5.92 30.27 -0.53
C ASP A 116 4.38 30.28 -0.58
N THR A 117 3.77 29.11 -0.37
CA THR A 117 2.33 28.88 -0.46
C THR A 117 1.55 29.91 0.35
N GLY A 118 0.54 30.53 -0.29
CA GLY A 118 -0.30 31.57 0.30
C GLY A 118 -1.03 31.16 1.60
N THR A 119 -1.80 32.07 2.17
CA THR A 119 -2.69 31.68 3.29
C THR A 119 -3.90 30.95 2.76
N ALA A 120 -4.20 29.75 3.28
CA ALA A 120 -5.40 29.00 2.93
C ALA A 120 -6.67 29.87 3.05
N GLN A 121 -7.52 29.83 2.02
CA GLN A 121 -8.73 30.62 1.90
C GLN A 121 -9.95 29.71 1.89
N ASN A 122 -11.05 30.19 2.48
CA ASN A 122 -12.31 29.47 2.55
C ASN A 122 -13.24 29.94 1.43
N TYR A 123 -13.72 29.00 0.63
CA TYR A 123 -14.70 29.20 -0.42
C TYR A 123 -16.01 28.49 -0.07
N GLY A 124 -17.11 29.20 -0.29
CA GLY A 124 -18.45 28.78 0.10
C GLY A 124 -18.94 29.39 1.42
N PRO A 125 -20.01 28.84 2.02
CA PRO A 125 -20.75 27.68 1.55
C PRO A 125 -21.38 27.88 0.16
N PHE A 126 -21.40 26.84 -0.67
CA PHE A 126 -22.01 26.83 -2.00
C PHE A 126 -23.07 25.73 -2.12
N PRO A 127 -24.18 25.98 -2.84
CA PRO A 127 -25.24 24.99 -3.02
C PRO A 127 -24.85 23.93 -4.05
N LEU A 128 -25.30 22.69 -3.81
CA LEU A 128 -25.38 21.66 -4.83
C LEU A 128 -26.86 21.39 -5.15
N LEU A 129 -27.21 21.52 -6.42
CA LEU A 129 -28.56 21.37 -6.94
C LEU A 129 -28.77 19.97 -7.50
N ASP A 130 -29.92 19.37 -7.21
CA ASP A 130 -30.37 18.19 -7.95
C ASP A 130 -30.67 18.59 -9.40
N VAL A 131 -30.12 17.83 -10.33
CA VAL A 131 -30.30 18.03 -11.77
C VAL A 131 -30.78 16.72 -12.40
N ASP A 132 -31.56 16.83 -13.47
CA ASP A 132 -32.03 15.66 -14.24
C ASP A 132 -30.83 14.97 -14.91
N PRO A 133 -30.49 13.73 -14.50
CA PRO A 133 -29.39 12.98 -15.09
C PRO A 133 -29.75 12.37 -16.46
N GLY A 134 -31.01 12.48 -16.88
CA GLY A 134 -31.55 11.89 -18.09
C GLY A 134 -31.90 10.40 -17.93
N PRO A 135 -32.49 9.77 -18.96
CA PRO A 135 -33.07 8.43 -18.86
C PRO A 135 -32.07 7.28 -18.60
N GLN A 136 -30.78 7.52 -18.82
CA GLN A 136 -29.70 6.54 -18.64
C GLN A 136 -28.62 7.04 -17.65
N GLY A 137 -28.89 8.15 -16.97
CA GLY A 137 -27.93 8.69 -16.01
C GLY A 137 -28.04 8.04 -14.62
N PRO A 138 -27.24 8.51 -13.66
CA PRO A 138 -27.22 8.00 -12.29
C PRO A 138 -28.57 8.10 -11.59
N TYR A 139 -28.72 7.40 -10.46
CA TYR A 139 -29.92 7.43 -9.63
C TYR A 139 -30.27 8.86 -9.17
N ALA A 140 -29.29 9.70 -8.84
CA ALA A 140 -29.42 11.15 -8.76
C ALA A 140 -28.11 11.84 -9.17
N MET A 141 -28.17 13.13 -9.53
CA MET A 141 -26.99 13.91 -9.88
C MET A 141 -27.07 15.29 -9.22
N TRP A 142 -26.06 15.65 -8.46
CA TRP A 142 -26.01 16.90 -7.70
C TRP A 142 -24.84 17.76 -8.16
N THR A 143 -25.13 18.96 -8.65
CA THR A 143 -24.11 19.83 -9.24
C THR A 143 -24.02 21.16 -8.51
N GLY A 144 -22.81 21.63 -8.24
CA GLY A 144 -22.52 22.93 -7.66
C GLY A 144 -21.34 23.60 -8.34
N THR A 145 -21.14 24.88 -8.04
CA THR A 145 -19.99 25.64 -8.55
C THR A 145 -19.40 26.47 -7.42
N ILE A 146 -18.10 26.33 -7.22
CA ILE A 146 -17.30 27.20 -6.37
C ILE A 146 -16.93 28.42 -7.21
N THR A 147 -17.27 29.63 -6.79
CA THR A 147 -17.06 30.84 -7.59
C THR A 147 -16.24 31.89 -6.84
N ASP A 148 -15.75 32.87 -7.61
CA ASP A 148 -15.19 34.15 -7.17
C ASP A 148 -13.73 34.09 -6.68
N PHE A 149 -13.24 32.96 -6.15
CA PHE A 149 -11.84 32.74 -5.69
C PHE A 149 -11.13 33.96 -5.01
N GLY A 150 -11.89 34.94 -4.50
CA GLY A 150 -11.40 36.24 -4.06
C GLY A 150 -10.85 37.19 -5.15
N ASP A 151 -10.93 36.88 -6.44
CA ASP A 151 -10.29 37.65 -7.53
C ASP A 151 -11.23 38.64 -8.24
N GLY A 152 -12.54 38.60 -7.93
CA GLY A 152 -13.54 39.49 -8.52
C GLY A 152 -13.83 39.20 -10.00
N ASN A 153 -13.33 38.09 -10.55
CA ASN A 153 -13.63 37.63 -11.90
C ASN A 153 -14.73 36.56 -11.83
N PRO A 154 -15.94 36.82 -12.35
CA PRO A 154 -17.04 35.85 -12.29
C PRO A 154 -16.80 34.59 -13.15
N ASN A 155 -15.73 34.56 -13.95
CA ASN A 155 -15.39 33.41 -14.79
C ASN A 155 -14.42 32.44 -14.10
N THR A 156 -13.84 32.79 -12.95
CA THR A 156 -13.05 31.83 -12.17
C THR A 156 -14.00 30.98 -11.34
N ASN A 157 -13.94 29.67 -11.56
CA ASN A 157 -14.85 28.73 -10.95
C ASN A 157 -14.28 27.32 -10.86
N TRP A 158 -14.91 26.48 -10.06
CA TRP A 158 -14.63 25.05 -10.00
C TRP A 158 -15.95 24.30 -9.91
N GLY A 159 -16.19 23.43 -10.89
CA GLY A 159 -17.37 22.57 -10.91
C GLY A 159 -17.24 21.41 -9.94
N LEU A 160 -18.32 21.12 -9.23
CA LEU A 160 -18.47 19.89 -8.45
C LEU A 160 -19.70 19.15 -8.95
N THR A 161 -19.51 17.91 -9.38
CA THR A 161 -20.61 17.00 -9.72
C THR A 161 -20.52 15.78 -8.82
N LEU A 162 -21.62 15.48 -8.13
CA LEU A 162 -21.78 14.26 -7.34
C LEU A 162 -22.82 13.37 -8.01
N ASN A 163 -22.42 12.18 -8.41
CA ASN A 163 -23.32 11.16 -8.93
C ASN A 163 -23.70 10.23 -7.79
N VAL A 164 -25.00 10.04 -7.60
CA VAL A 164 -25.53 9.06 -6.66
C VAL A 164 -25.90 7.82 -7.45
N GLU A 165 -25.25 6.70 -7.17
CA GLU A 165 -25.59 5.41 -7.76
C GLU A 165 -26.27 4.52 -6.73
N GLN A 166 -27.19 3.68 -7.20
CA GLN A 166 -27.83 2.67 -6.37
C GLN A 166 -27.21 1.30 -6.68
N LEU A 167 -26.45 0.74 -5.73
CA LEU A 167 -25.77 -0.54 -5.88
C LEU A 167 -26.48 -1.61 -5.04
N GLY A 168 -27.41 -2.33 -5.66
CA GLY A 168 -28.22 -3.34 -4.97
C GLY A 168 -29.09 -2.69 -3.88
N THR A 169 -28.72 -2.92 -2.61
CA THR A 169 -29.37 -2.30 -1.44
C THR A 169 -28.63 -1.08 -0.89
N GLY A 170 -27.44 -0.77 -1.41
CA GLY A 170 -26.64 0.36 -0.97
C GLY A 170 -26.69 1.53 -1.95
N TYR A 171 -25.95 2.57 -1.61
CA TYR A 171 -25.72 3.73 -2.47
C TYR A 171 -24.24 4.10 -2.49
N THR A 172 -23.77 4.66 -3.61
CA THR A 172 -22.51 5.41 -3.64
C THR A 172 -22.80 6.85 -4.00
N ILE A 173 -22.01 7.78 -3.45
CA ILE A 173 -22.00 9.18 -3.85
C ILE A 173 -20.60 9.51 -4.31
N ASP A 174 -20.43 9.61 -5.61
CA ASP A 174 -19.14 9.77 -6.27
C ASP A 174 -19.01 11.19 -6.83
N GLY A 175 -18.04 11.93 -6.31
CA GLY A 175 -17.75 13.31 -6.62
C GLY A 175 -16.55 13.48 -7.52
N PHE A 176 -16.72 14.34 -8.52
CA PHE A 176 -15.66 14.78 -9.40
C PHE A 176 -15.51 16.30 -9.29
N LEU A 177 -14.32 16.74 -8.91
CA LEU A 177 -13.91 18.14 -8.96
C LEU A 177 -13.39 18.42 -10.38
N THR A 178 -14.25 18.93 -11.27
CA THR A 178 -13.92 19.08 -12.70
C THR A 178 -13.76 20.53 -13.13
N ASP A 179 -13.00 20.71 -14.20
CA ASP A 179 -12.98 21.94 -15.00
C ASP A 179 -12.65 23.20 -14.19
N ALA A 180 -11.69 23.09 -13.26
CA ALA A 180 -11.24 24.23 -12.48
C ALA A 180 -10.69 25.34 -13.39
N VAL A 181 -11.36 26.50 -13.38
CA VAL A 181 -10.90 27.74 -13.98
C VAL A 181 -10.37 28.63 -12.85
N LEU A 182 -9.06 28.52 -12.60
CA LEU A 182 -8.39 29.28 -11.55
C LEU A 182 -8.02 30.70 -12.04
N PRO A 183 -7.77 31.64 -11.11
CA PRO A 183 -7.14 32.92 -11.48
C PRO A 183 -5.81 32.67 -12.23
N PRO A 184 -5.48 33.45 -13.27
CA PRO A 184 -4.30 33.18 -14.10
C PRO A 184 -3.01 33.06 -13.29
N GLY A 185 -2.25 32.00 -13.55
CA GLY A 185 -0.99 31.70 -12.85
C GLY A 185 -1.16 30.98 -11.51
N ASN A 186 -2.39 30.82 -11.00
CA ASN A 186 -2.61 30.14 -9.74
C ASN A 186 -2.68 28.62 -9.92
N VAL A 187 -2.15 27.89 -8.93
CA VAL A 187 -2.33 26.45 -8.75
C VAL A 187 -3.00 26.20 -7.39
N VAL A 188 -3.83 25.16 -7.31
CA VAL A 188 -4.43 24.74 -6.04
C VAL A 188 -3.43 23.89 -5.27
N CYS A 189 -3.16 24.26 -4.03
CA CYS A 189 -2.26 23.56 -3.14
C CYS A 189 -2.95 23.22 -1.82
N THR A 190 -2.41 22.22 -1.13
CA THR A 190 -2.78 21.88 0.23
C THR A 190 -2.21 22.93 1.22
N PRO A 191 -2.82 23.13 2.41
CA PRO A 191 -3.87 22.31 3.01
C PRO A 191 -5.20 22.45 2.29
N GLU A 192 -5.86 21.31 2.06
CA GLU A 192 -7.19 21.26 1.48
C GLU A 192 -8.18 20.73 2.53
N ILE A 193 -9.28 21.44 2.75
CA ILE A 193 -10.36 21.01 3.65
C ILE A 193 -11.68 21.11 2.89
N PHE A 194 -12.22 19.96 2.50
CA PHE A 194 -13.52 19.87 1.86
C PHE A 194 -14.58 19.45 2.89
N ASN A 195 -15.55 20.34 3.17
CA ASN A 195 -16.74 19.96 3.93
C ASN A 195 -17.91 19.77 2.99
N PHE A 196 -18.60 18.65 3.14
CA PHE A 196 -19.75 18.27 2.34
C PHE A 196 -20.92 17.92 3.24
N THR A 197 -22.02 18.67 3.13
CA THR A 197 -23.25 18.41 3.90
C THR A 197 -24.34 17.86 3.00
N VAL A 198 -24.69 16.60 3.17
CA VAL A 198 -25.91 16.03 2.57
C VAL A 198 -27.11 16.50 3.37
N CYS A 199 -28.12 17.03 2.70
CA CYS A 199 -29.31 17.54 3.37
C CYS A 199 -30.30 16.42 3.68
N GLY A 200 -30.89 16.44 4.88
CA GLY A 200 -32.06 15.60 5.18
C GLY A 200 -33.27 15.99 4.34
N ARG A 201 -33.40 17.29 4.05
CA ARG A 201 -34.46 17.85 3.21
C ARG A 201 -33.93 18.91 2.27
N ALA A 202 -34.47 18.94 1.05
CA ALA A 202 -34.06 19.88 0.00
C ALA A 202 -34.50 21.33 0.31
N ASN A 203 -33.67 22.31 -0.04
CA ASN A 203 -34.06 23.72 -0.02
C ASN A 203 -34.62 24.14 -1.40
N ALA A 204 -35.82 24.71 -1.42
CA ALA A 204 -36.46 25.11 -2.67
C ALA A 204 -35.81 26.33 -3.33
N THR A 205 -35.00 27.11 -2.60
CA THR A 205 -34.29 28.27 -3.13
C THR A 205 -32.94 27.80 -3.69
N PRO A 206 -32.69 27.87 -5.02
CA PRO A 206 -31.48 27.30 -5.63
C PRO A 206 -30.16 27.94 -5.18
N THR A 207 -30.22 29.14 -4.62
CA THR A 207 -29.04 29.86 -4.10
C THR A 207 -28.85 29.69 -2.60
N ALA A 208 -29.67 28.88 -1.93
CA ALA A 208 -29.59 28.72 -0.49
C ALA A 208 -28.34 27.95 -0.08
N THR A 209 -27.59 28.49 0.87
CA THR A 209 -26.39 27.88 1.45
C THR A 209 -26.70 27.04 2.69
N THR A 210 -27.95 26.63 2.85
CA THR A 210 -28.44 25.85 3.99
C THR A 210 -29.49 24.84 3.55
N CYS A 211 -29.52 23.69 4.21
CA CYS A 211 -30.50 22.65 3.96
C CYS A 211 -31.94 23.09 4.26
N GLY A 212 -32.91 22.44 3.62
CA GLY A 212 -34.33 22.68 3.82
C GLY A 212 -34.83 22.21 5.19
N THR A 213 -36.03 22.66 5.56
CA THR A 213 -36.66 22.32 6.85
C THR A 213 -38.15 22.00 6.68
N GLY A 214 -38.80 21.51 7.74
CA GLY A 214 -40.25 21.34 7.78
C GLY A 214 -40.78 20.38 6.71
N SER A 215 -41.65 20.89 5.83
CA SER A 215 -42.33 20.12 4.77
C SER A 215 -41.54 20.02 3.46
N SER A 216 -40.29 20.48 3.40
CA SER A 216 -39.42 20.29 2.25
C SER A 216 -39.29 18.82 1.83
N THR A 217 -39.09 18.58 0.54
CA THR A 217 -38.86 17.24 -0.03
C THR A 217 -37.70 16.54 0.69
N ILE A 218 -37.88 15.27 1.04
CA ILE A 218 -36.86 14.46 1.72
C ILE A 218 -35.77 14.10 0.72
N VAL A 219 -34.51 14.18 1.16
CA VAL A 219 -33.33 13.83 0.37
C VAL A 219 -32.58 12.69 1.02
N TRP A 220 -32.40 12.75 2.34
CA TRP A 220 -31.61 11.79 3.09
C TRP A 220 -32.31 11.38 4.37
N THR A 221 -32.39 10.07 4.61
CA THR A 221 -33.08 9.49 5.78
C THR A 221 -32.16 8.51 6.49
N ASN A 222 -32.05 8.67 7.82
CA ASN A 222 -31.31 7.76 8.69
C ASN A 222 -31.87 6.34 8.68
N PRO A 223 -31.05 5.36 9.09
CA PRO A 223 -31.48 3.99 9.31
C PRO A 223 -32.71 3.86 10.19
N THR A 224 -33.54 2.88 9.85
CA THR A 224 -34.79 2.59 10.57
C THR A 224 -34.54 1.98 11.95
N THR A 225 -33.36 1.40 12.15
CA THR A 225 -32.96 0.73 13.39
C THR A 225 -31.84 1.50 14.08
N ALA A 226 -31.88 1.60 15.40
CA ALA A 226 -30.77 2.14 16.18
C ALA A 226 -29.56 1.20 16.08
N GLY A 227 -28.37 1.75 15.94
CA GLY A 227 -27.15 0.96 15.75
C GLY A 227 -25.94 1.82 15.42
N CYS A 228 -24.81 1.15 15.25
CA CYS A 228 -23.62 1.73 14.67
C CYS A 228 -23.49 1.25 13.22
N TYR A 229 -23.19 2.18 12.33
CA TYR A 229 -23.12 1.98 10.89
C TYR A 229 -21.78 2.51 10.37
N PHE A 230 -21.24 1.89 9.33
CA PHE A 230 -19.88 2.17 8.86
C PHE A 230 -19.89 2.50 7.36
N PRO A 231 -20.31 3.71 6.96
CA PRO A 231 -20.04 4.20 5.61
C PRO A 231 -18.53 4.26 5.37
N ARG A 232 -18.13 3.91 4.15
CA ARG A 232 -16.73 3.94 3.71
C ARG A 232 -16.50 5.17 2.84
N PHE A 233 -15.50 5.97 3.19
CA PHE A 233 -15.00 7.06 2.38
C PHE A 233 -13.90 6.54 1.49
N VAL A 234 -13.87 7.03 0.27
CA VAL A 234 -12.79 6.79 -0.68
C VAL A 234 -12.43 8.13 -1.30
N SER A 235 -11.15 8.41 -1.46
CA SER A 235 -10.72 9.54 -2.29
C SER A 235 -9.51 9.14 -3.11
N VAL A 236 -9.40 9.74 -4.28
CA VAL A 236 -8.23 9.60 -5.16
C VAL A 236 -7.69 10.99 -5.42
N ASP A 237 -6.38 11.12 -5.46
CA ASP A 237 -5.71 12.35 -5.79
C ASP A 237 -6.02 12.82 -7.23
N ASP A 238 -5.66 14.05 -7.56
CA ASP A 238 -5.89 14.64 -8.89
C ASP A 238 -5.07 13.99 -10.00
N SER A 239 -3.96 13.33 -9.65
CA SER A 239 -3.18 12.54 -10.61
C SER A 239 -3.85 11.20 -10.95
N GLY A 240 -4.76 10.71 -10.09
CA GLY A 240 -5.38 9.40 -10.22
C GLY A 240 -4.47 8.24 -9.80
N THR A 241 -3.33 8.52 -9.17
CA THR A 241 -2.31 7.51 -8.83
C THR A 241 -2.33 7.11 -7.36
N MET A 242 -2.86 7.96 -6.49
CA MET A 242 -2.91 7.70 -5.05
C MET A 242 -4.35 7.70 -4.57
N SER A 243 -4.71 6.72 -3.73
CA SER A 243 -6.04 6.63 -3.13
C SER A 243 -5.96 6.36 -1.65
N ALA A 244 -6.95 6.85 -0.91
CA ALA A 244 -7.12 6.55 0.51
C ALA A 244 -8.57 6.20 0.79
N SER A 245 -8.80 5.32 1.76
CA SER A 245 -10.16 5.00 2.20
C SER A 245 -10.22 4.79 3.71
N ASP A 246 -11.34 5.15 4.33
CA ASP A 246 -11.57 4.96 5.76
C ASP A 246 -13.05 4.66 6.03
N SER A 247 -13.33 3.88 7.08
CA SER A 247 -14.69 3.52 7.49
C SER A 247 -15.08 4.24 8.78
N LEU A 248 -16.02 5.18 8.70
CA LEU A 248 -16.39 6.02 9.84
C LEU A 248 -17.60 5.45 10.58
N GLY A 249 -17.44 5.17 11.87
CA GLY A 249 -18.55 4.75 12.74
C GLY A 249 -19.56 5.88 12.98
N VAL A 250 -20.79 5.71 12.47
CA VAL A 250 -21.91 6.64 12.67
C VAL A 250 -22.96 6.03 13.60
N SER A 251 -23.21 6.71 14.71
CA SER A 251 -24.15 6.27 15.75
C SER A 251 -25.57 6.79 15.50
N ILE A 252 -26.53 5.87 15.35
CA ILE A 252 -27.96 6.16 15.18
C ILE A 252 -28.75 5.58 16.36
N GLY A 253 -29.66 6.37 16.93
CA GLY A 253 -30.51 5.99 18.06
C GLY A 253 -29.78 5.91 19.40
N GLY A 254 -28.64 6.59 19.55
CA GLY A 254 -27.93 6.72 20.82
C GLY A 254 -27.08 5.50 21.22
N THR A 255 -26.96 4.51 20.34
CA THR A 255 -25.97 3.42 20.52
C THR A 255 -24.62 3.93 20.03
N PRO A 256 -23.63 4.19 20.92
CA PRO A 256 -22.34 4.70 20.49
C PRO A 256 -21.61 3.62 19.69
N CYS A 257 -20.99 4.05 18.61
CA CYS A 257 -20.05 3.22 17.88
C CYS A 257 -18.86 2.85 18.78
N PRO A 258 -18.27 1.66 18.60
CA PRO A 258 -17.00 1.36 19.25
C PRO A 258 -16.01 2.46 18.87
N THR A 259 -15.47 3.16 19.87
CA THR A 259 -14.40 4.11 19.60
C THR A 259 -13.22 3.28 19.11
N PRO A 260 -12.65 3.56 17.93
CA PRO A 260 -11.41 2.91 17.55
C PRO A 260 -10.43 3.15 18.69
N THR A 261 -9.91 2.06 19.27
CA THR A 261 -8.89 2.18 20.32
C THR A 261 -7.74 2.91 19.66
N PRO A 262 -7.36 4.12 20.10
CA PRO A 262 -6.34 4.89 19.41
C PRO A 262 -5.09 4.02 19.33
N SER A 263 -4.69 3.69 18.10
CA SER A 263 -3.38 3.11 17.84
C SER A 263 -2.36 4.06 18.49
N PRO A 264 -1.41 3.57 19.31
CA PRO A 264 -0.48 4.41 20.04
C PRO A 264 0.20 5.35 19.04
N THR A 265 -0.10 6.65 19.15
CA THR A 265 0.50 7.68 18.30
C THR A 265 2.01 7.58 18.46
N ALA A 266 2.73 7.25 17.38
CA ALA A 266 4.17 7.24 17.36
C ALA A 266 4.66 8.58 17.90
N THR A 267 5.31 8.54 19.07
CA THR A 267 5.84 9.74 19.71
C THR A 267 6.91 10.31 18.78
N ALA A 268 6.69 11.54 18.30
CA ALA A 268 7.63 12.21 17.40
C ALA A 268 9.05 12.13 17.98
N SER A 269 9.93 11.48 17.22
CA SER A 269 11.36 11.39 17.54
C SER A 269 11.93 12.81 17.64
N PRO A 270 12.57 13.19 18.76
CA PRO A 270 12.99 14.56 18.99
C PRO A 270 14.02 14.99 17.94
N THR A 271 13.75 16.16 17.33
CA THR A 271 14.63 16.84 16.38
C THR A 271 16.06 16.95 16.91
N ALA A 272 17.01 16.37 16.17
CA ALA A 272 18.43 16.42 16.48
C ALA A 272 18.91 17.88 16.60
N THR A 273 19.17 18.32 17.83
CA THR A 273 19.79 19.61 18.11
C THR A 273 21.29 19.52 17.80
N ALA A 274 21.82 20.54 17.12
CA ALA A 274 23.18 20.58 16.61
C ALA A 274 24.25 20.21 17.66
N SER A 275 25.14 19.30 17.25
CA SER A 275 26.28 18.79 17.99
C SER A 275 27.27 19.90 18.40
N PRO A 276 27.56 20.09 19.71
CA PRO A 276 28.74 20.79 20.14
C PRO A 276 29.92 19.82 20.40
N THR A 277 31.06 20.26 19.90
CA THR A 277 32.44 19.76 19.99
C THR A 277 32.79 18.93 21.23
N ALA A 278 33.46 17.80 20.94
CA ALA A 278 33.96 16.78 21.86
C ALA A 278 34.77 17.31 23.05
N THR A 279 34.52 16.76 24.25
CA THR A 279 35.50 16.67 25.34
C THR A 279 35.21 15.49 26.28
N ALA A 280 36.24 14.66 26.43
CA ALA A 280 36.58 13.68 27.47
C ALA A 280 35.60 12.53 27.79
N THR A 281 36.03 11.34 27.32
CA THR A 281 35.70 9.98 27.75
C THR A 281 35.27 9.85 29.21
N ARG A 282 34.01 9.46 29.43
CA ARG A 282 33.55 8.85 30.67
C ARG A 282 33.27 7.37 30.44
N THR A 283 33.84 6.57 31.34
CA THR A 283 33.77 5.12 31.46
C THR A 283 32.34 4.59 31.35
N ALA A 284 32.17 3.53 30.55
CA ALA A 284 30.91 2.85 30.31
C ALA A 284 30.26 2.36 31.61
N SER A 285 28.98 2.69 31.76
CA SER A 285 28.06 2.02 32.69
C SER A 285 27.67 0.67 32.09
N PRO A 286 27.64 -0.44 32.85
CA PRO A 286 27.30 -1.74 32.30
C PRO A 286 25.85 -1.76 31.82
N THR A 287 25.66 -2.16 30.56
CA THR A 287 24.38 -2.52 29.95
C THR A 287 23.74 -3.63 30.81
N PRO A 288 22.45 -3.54 31.19
CA PRO A 288 21.78 -4.65 31.85
C PRO A 288 21.77 -5.85 30.91
N THR A 289 22.37 -6.94 31.35
CA THR A 289 22.32 -8.24 30.70
C THR A 289 20.86 -8.67 30.63
N SER A 290 20.32 -8.83 29.41
CA SER A 290 19.05 -9.50 29.18
C SER A 290 19.12 -10.88 29.85
N THR A 291 18.14 -11.17 30.69
CA THR A 291 18.00 -12.53 31.23
C THR A 291 17.69 -13.43 30.03
N PRO A 292 18.40 -14.55 29.82
CA PRO A 292 18.06 -15.48 28.76
C PRO A 292 16.59 -15.86 28.90
N PRO A 293 15.79 -15.81 27.83
CA PRO A 293 14.40 -16.21 27.88
C PRO A 293 14.28 -17.65 28.41
N PRO A 294 13.18 -17.97 29.12
CA PRO A 294 12.95 -19.33 29.57
C PRO A 294 13.02 -20.32 28.39
N PRO A 295 13.50 -21.57 28.59
CA PRO A 295 13.53 -22.56 27.51
C PRO A 295 12.14 -22.78 26.92
N GLY A 296 11.99 -22.64 25.61
CA GLY A 296 10.72 -22.81 24.88
C GLY A 296 9.83 -21.57 24.82
N ASP A 297 10.44 -20.38 24.72
CA ASP A 297 9.82 -19.07 24.45
C ASP A 297 10.55 -18.50 23.23
N GLY A 298 10.02 -18.80 22.05
CA GLY A 298 10.64 -18.75 20.73
C GLY A 298 11.03 -17.35 20.28
N ASP A 299 10.17 -16.38 20.56
CA ASP A 299 10.27 -14.98 20.18
C ASP A 299 10.77 -14.06 21.32
N GLY A 300 10.88 -14.59 22.55
CA GLY A 300 11.44 -13.88 23.69
C GLY A 300 10.49 -12.87 24.33
N ASP A 301 9.19 -13.00 24.10
CA ASP A 301 8.17 -12.09 24.61
C ASP A 301 7.80 -12.34 26.09
N GLY A 302 8.25 -13.46 26.64
CA GLY A 302 8.01 -13.90 28.02
C GLY A 302 6.87 -14.91 28.18
N VAL A 303 6.26 -15.37 27.09
CA VAL A 303 5.25 -16.42 27.00
C VAL A 303 5.89 -17.68 26.40
N GLN A 304 5.53 -18.87 26.91
CA GLN A 304 6.08 -20.13 26.38
C GLN A 304 5.32 -20.55 25.12
N ASP A 305 6.02 -21.07 24.10
CA ASP A 305 5.48 -21.49 22.79
C ASP A 305 4.20 -22.34 22.91
N GLY A 306 4.14 -23.22 23.92
CA GLY A 306 2.99 -24.11 24.14
C GLY A 306 1.72 -23.41 24.67
N SER A 307 1.84 -22.16 25.09
CA SER A 307 0.76 -21.28 25.57
C SER A 307 0.66 -19.97 24.79
N ASP A 308 1.59 -19.74 23.88
CA ASP A 308 1.71 -18.54 23.08
C ASP A 308 0.80 -18.63 21.85
N ASN A 309 0.01 -17.57 21.62
CA ASN A 309 -0.84 -17.48 20.43
C ASN A 309 -0.11 -16.97 19.19
N CYS A 310 1.13 -16.49 19.33
CA CYS A 310 2.02 -16.09 18.25
C CYS A 310 3.49 -16.47 18.56
N PRO A 311 3.85 -17.77 18.57
CA PRO A 311 5.15 -18.25 19.07
C PRO A 311 6.42 -17.69 18.38
N ARG A 312 6.25 -16.97 17.27
CA ARG A 312 7.32 -16.35 16.48
C ARG A 312 7.14 -14.84 16.30
N TRP A 313 6.18 -14.21 16.99
CA TRP A 313 5.97 -12.77 16.92
C TRP A 313 5.75 -12.15 18.30
N PRO A 314 6.71 -11.33 18.79
CA PRO A 314 6.70 -10.86 20.16
C PRO A 314 5.42 -10.12 20.55
N ASN A 315 4.57 -10.77 21.35
CA ASN A 315 3.33 -10.19 21.82
C ASN A 315 3.07 -10.48 23.31
N PRO A 316 3.83 -9.90 24.27
CA PRO A 316 3.79 -10.30 25.70
C PRO A 316 2.43 -10.23 26.39
N SER A 317 1.47 -9.52 25.77
CA SER A 317 0.09 -9.35 26.22
C SER A 317 -0.90 -10.30 25.54
N GLN A 318 -0.42 -11.14 24.63
CA GLN A 318 -1.14 -12.10 23.80
C GLN A 318 -2.24 -11.44 22.95
N ASN A 319 -2.01 -10.18 22.59
CA ASN A 319 -2.86 -9.45 21.67
C ASN A 319 -2.52 -9.90 20.25
N LEU A 320 -3.53 -10.36 19.52
CA LEU A 320 -3.40 -10.66 18.11
C LEU A 320 -3.31 -9.37 17.28
N PRO A 321 -2.70 -9.43 16.08
CA PRO A 321 -2.69 -8.32 15.15
C PRO A 321 -4.11 -7.95 14.67
N PRO A 322 -4.30 -6.79 14.01
CA PRO A 322 -5.62 -6.34 13.56
C PRO A 322 -6.20 -7.18 12.40
N TRP A 323 -5.42 -8.10 11.84
CA TRP A 323 -5.84 -9.04 10.79
C TRP A 323 -6.15 -10.43 11.35
N PRO A 324 -6.94 -11.25 10.61
CA PRO A 324 -7.16 -12.65 10.97
C PRO A 324 -5.87 -13.47 10.86
N VAL A 325 -5.51 -14.16 11.95
CA VAL A 325 -4.41 -15.15 12.00
C VAL A 325 -4.99 -16.54 11.68
N PRO A 326 -4.65 -17.16 10.53
CA PRO A 326 -5.10 -18.51 10.19
C PRO A 326 -4.51 -19.58 11.12
N ALA A 327 -4.98 -20.83 10.97
CA ALA A 327 -4.39 -21.94 11.71
C ALA A 327 -3.02 -22.32 11.09
N ASN A 328 -2.04 -22.65 11.93
CA ASN A 328 -0.64 -22.88 11.51
C ASN A 328 -0.02 -21.64 10.86
N ASP A 329 -0.17 -20.51 11.53
CA ASP A 329 0.53 -19.24 11.28
C ASP A 329 1.28 -18.92 12.58
N PRO A 330 2.55 -19.37 12.71
CA PRO A 330 3.30 -19.26 13.96
C PRO A 330 3.90 -17.86 14.17
N ASP A 331 4.05 -17.04 13.14
CA ASP A 331 4.54 -15.65 13.22
C ASP A 331 3.42 -14.60 13.13
N CYS A 332 2.16 -15.04 13.06
CA CYS A 332 0.98 -14.20 13.09
C CYS A 332 0.97 -13.08 12.04
N ASP A 333 1.65 -13.27 10.91
CA ASP A 333 1.69 -12.30 9.81
C ASP A 333 0.39 -12.29 8.98
N GLY A 334 -0.52 -13.24 9.27
CA GLY A 334 -1.82 -13.41 8.65
C GLY A 334 -1.85 -14.42 7.51
N PHE A 335 -0.75 -15.15 7.28
CA PHE A 335 -0.62 -16.21 6.28
C PHE A 335 -0.23 -17.52 6.96
N SER A 336 -0.76 -18.64 6.47
CA SER A 336 -0.38 -19.94 7.03
C SER A 336 0.89 -20.45 6.38
N ASN A 337 1.57 -21.39 7.03
CA ASN A 337 2.70 -22.11 6.44
C ASN A 337 2.37 -22.67 5.03
N ALA A 338 1.12 -23.05 4.76
CA ALA A 338 0.75 -23.60 3.45
C ALA A 338 0.74 -22.52 2.35
N VAL A 339 0.36 -21.30 2.69
CA VAL A 339 0.46 -20.14 1.80
C VAL A 339 1.91 -19.75 1.62
N GLU A 340 2.64 -19.56 2.70
CA GLU A 340 3.99 -19.02 2.68
C GLU A 340 4.99 -19.94 1.98
N ASN A 341 4.93 -21.25 2.25
CA ASN A 341 5.75 -22.23 1.51
C ASN A 341 5.49 -22.20 0.00
N ARG A 342 4.28 -21.83 -0.43
CA ARG A 342 3.96 -21.68 -1.86
C ARG A 342 4.35 -20.31 -2.39
N ALA A 343 4.14 -19.25 -1.61
CA ALA A 343 4.55 -17.89 -1.95
C ALA A 343 6.07 -17.74 -1.99
N GLY A 344 6.79 -18.67 -1.36
CA GLY A 344 8.24 -18.64 -1.22
C GLY A 344 8.69 -17.72 -0.10
N THR A 345 7.85 -17.49 0.92
CA THR A 345 8.16 -16.69 2.10
C THR A 345 8.46 -17.54 3.33
N ASN A 346 9.12 -16.94 4.33
CA ASN A 346 9.53 -17.64 5.54
C ASN A 346 8.44 -17.61 6.63
N SER A 347 7.76 -18.74 6.79
CA SER A 347 6.69 -18.95 7.80
C SER A 347 7.08 -18.89 9.27
N LEU A 348 8.28 -18.43 9.58
CA LEU A 348 8.75 -18.24 10.95
C LEU A 348 9.15 -16.79 11.21
N VAL A 349 8.96 -15.89 10.24
CA VAL A 349 9.45 -14.52 10.27
C VAL A 349 8.31 -13.59 9.87
N HIS A 350 7.81 -12.85 10.85
CA HIS A 350 6.70 -11.91 10.67
C HIS A 350 6.99 -10.76 9.68
N CYS A 351 8.26 -10.38 9.54
CA CYS A 351 8.66 -9.22 8.76
C CYS A 351 10.11 -9.29 8.32
N GLY A 352 10.42 -8.73 7.15
CA GLY A 352 11.75 -8.75 6.57
C GLY A 352 11.68 -9.00 5.08
N ALA A 353 12.84 -9.15 4.45
CA ALA A 353 12.91 -9.52 3.05
C ALA A 353 12.30 -10.90 2.84
N ASP A 354 11.33 -10.99 1.91
CA ASP A 354 10.65 -12.25 1.54
C ASP A 354 10.03 -12.98 2.74
N ALA A 355 9.67 -12.24 3.78
CA ALA A 355 9.09 -12.78 5.01
C ALA A 355 7.55 -12.71 4.94
N TRP A 356 7.02 -11.54 4.55
CA TRP A 356 5.58 -11.29 4.57
C TRP A 356 4.98 -11.38 3.15
N PRO A 357 4.00 -12.28 2.90
CA PRO A 357 3.37 -12.41 1.58
C PRO A 357 2.67 -11.15 1.07
N ALA A 358 2.20 -10.28 1.96
CA ALA A 358 1.51 -9.04 1.59
C ALA A 358 2.43 -7.90 1.14
N ASP A 359 3.75 -8.11 1.19
CA ASP A 359 4.77 -7.13 0.81
C ASP A 359 5.53 -7.67 -0.40
N ILE A 360 4.84 -7.77 -1.54
CA ILE A 360 5.31 -8.43 -2.77
C ILE A 360 6.59 -7.82 -3.34
N ASN A 361 6.90 -6.57 -2.99
CA ASN A 361 8.14 -5.91 -3.41
C ASN A 361 9.26 -5.93 -2.32
N SER A 362 8.97 -6.43 -1.11
CA SER A 362 9.87 -6.54 0.03
C SER A 362 10.37 -5.17 0.57
N ASP A 363 9.51 -4.16 0.61
CA ASP A 363 9.80 -2.81 1.12
C ASP A 363 9.25 -2.52 2.53
N THR A 364 8.71 -3.54 3.19
CA THR A 364 8.12 -3.57 4.54
C THR A 364 6.73 -2.92 4.68
N PHE A 365 6.08 -2.58 3.57
CA PHE A 365 4.79 -1.89 3.61
C PHE A 365 3.83 -2.34 2.50
N ALA A 366 2.72 -2.97 2.89
CA ALA A 366 1.71 -3.44 1.93
C ALA A 366 0.92 -2.26 1.35
N ASP A 367 1.17 -1.91 0.10
CA ASP A 367 0.52 -0.79 -0.57
C ASP A 367 0.06 -1.07 -2.01
N ILE A 368 -0.16 0.00 -2.79
CA ILE A 368 -0.68 -0.12 -4.15
C ILE A 368 0.36 -0.72 -5.11
N THR A 369 1.64 -0.63 -4.78
CA THR A 369 2.72 -1.21 -5.58
C THR A 369 2.71 -2.73 -5.50
N ASP A 370 2.41 -3.31 -4.35
CA ASP A 370 2.26 -4.77 -4.17
C ASP A 370 1.02 -5.28 -4.89
N VAL A 371 -0.12 -4.62 -4.70
CA VAL A 371 -1.36 -4.92 -5.45
C VAL A 371 -1.13 -4.78 -6.96
N SER A 372 -0.35 -3.79 -7.39
CA SER A 372 0.00 -3.62 -8.81
C SER A 372 0.88 -4.75 -9.34
N ALA A 373 1.83 -5.24 -8.54
CA ALA A 373 2.68 -6.37 -8.89
C ALA A 373 1.84 -7.65 -9.05
N LEU A 374 0.96 -7.94 -8.09
CA LEU A 374 0.05 -9.09 -8.13
C LEU A 374 -0.91 -9.00 -9.34
N THR A 375 -1.56 -7.84 -9.53
CA THR A 375 -2.52 -7.66 -10.63
C THR A 375 -1.89 -7.72 -12.01
N ALA A 376 -0.58 -7.50 -12.14
CA ALA A 376 0.14 -7.69 -13.39
C ALA A 376 0.10 -9.15 -13.89
N ASN A 377 -0.10 -10.12 -12.99
CA ASN A 377 -0.18 -11.54 -13.28
C ASN A 377 -1.60 -12.12 -13.18
N PHE A 378 -2.62 -11.30 -12.94
CA PHE A 378 -4.01 -11.73 -12.78
C PHE A 378 -4.52 -12.61 -13.92
N GLY A 379 -5.16 -13.72 -13.56
CA GLY A 379 -5.68 -14.75 -14.47
C GLY A 379 -4.63 -15.73 -14.99
N SER A 380 -3.38 -15.63 -14.53
CA SER A 380 -2.30 -16.55 -14.90
C SER A 380 -2.24 -17.75 -13.96
N SER A 381 -1.91 -18.92 -14.50
CA SER A 381 -1.52 -20.07 -13.68
C SER A 381 -0.15 -19.84 -13.05
N VAL A 382 0.10 -20.46 -11.91
CA VAL A 382 1.39 -20.55 -11.26
C VAL A 382 1.90 -21.98 -11.44
N PRO A 383 2.82 -22.24 -12.38
CA PRO A 383 3.53 -21.32 -13.31
C PRO A 383 2.74 -20.96 -14.59
N PRO A 384 3.08 -19.88 -15.35
CA PRO A 384 4.35 -19.15 -15.34
C PRO A 384 4.40 -17.91 -14.43
N ALA A 385 3.30 -17.52 -13.78
CA ALA A 385 3.34 -16.41 -12.83
C ALA A 385 4.24 -16.74 -11.62
N PRO A 386 4.85 -15.72 -10.98
CA PRO A 386 5.59 -15.91 -9.73
C PRO A 386 4.73 -16.60 -8.68
N ALA A 387 5.33 -17.51 -7.93
CA ALA A 387 4.62 -18.21 -6.86
C ALA A 387 4.17 -17.26 -5.74
N ARG A 388 4.91 -16.17 -5.56
CA ARG A 388 4.64 -15.07 -4.63
C ARG A 388 3.30 -14.35 -4.86
N ASP A 389 2.73 -14.43 -6.06
CA ASP A 389 1.48 -13.73 -6.38
C ASP A 389 0.22 -14.57 -6.08
N ASN A 390 0.38 -15.84 -5.68
CA ASN A 390 -0.70 -16.80 -5.38
C ASN A 390 -0.72 -17.08 -3.87
N ILE A 391 -1.29 -16.13 -3.14
CA ILE A 391 -1.33 -16.03 -1.67
C ILE A 391 -2.70 -16.42 -1.09
N ALA A 392 -3.67 -16.76 -1.93
CA ALA A 392 -5.00 -17.20 -1.55
C ALA A 392 -5.58 -18.20 -2.58
N PRO A 393 -6.64 -18.96 -2.23
CA PRO A 393 -7.12 -19.20 -0.87
C PRO A 393 -6.06 -19.90 0.00
N ASP A 394 -6.37 -20.23 1.26
CA ASP A 394 -5.50 -21.06 2.09
C ASP A 394 -6.03 -22.52 2.11
N PRO A 395 -5.34 -23.51 1.51
CA PRO A 395 -4.05 -23.41 0.80
C PRO A 395 -4.19 -22.86 -0.64
N PRO A 396 -3.13 -22.25 -1.22
CA PRO A 396 -3.20 -21.62 -2.54
C PRO A 396 -3.54 -22.59 -3.67
N ASP A 397 -4.30 -22.12 -4.65
CA ASP A 397 -4.93 -22.97 -5.67
C ASP A 397 -4.12 -23.09 -6.98
N GLY A 398 -3.06 -22.29 -7.12
CA GLY A 398 -2.16 -22.32 -8.26
C GLY A 398 -2.56 -21.37 -9.39
N PHE A 399 -3.42 -20.40 -9.13
CA PHE A 399 -3.75 -19.30 -10.02
C PHE A 399 -3.68 -17.97 -9.29
N VAL A 400 -3.24 -16.92 -9.99
CA VAL A 400 -3.39 -15.54 -9.49
C VAL A 400 -4.78 -15.06 -9.86
N ASP A 401 -5.68 -14.94 -8.89
CA ASP A 401 -7.08 -14.61 -9.09
C ASP A 401 -7.61 -13.54 -8.12
N ILE A 402 -8.94 -13.42 -8.03
CA ILE A 402 -9.58 -12.36 -7.23
C ILE A 402 -9.44 -12.61 -5.73
N THR A 403 -9.23 -13.86 -5.31
CA THR A 403 -9.02 -14.21 -3.92
C THR A 403 -7.66 -13.74 -3.44
N ASP A 404 -6.62 -13.78 -4.29
CA ASP A 404 -5.29 -13.21 -3.99
C ASP A 404 -5.37 -11.70 -3.80
N ILE A 405 -5.99 -10.98 -4.76
CA ILE A 405 -6.20 -9.52 -4.64
C ILE A 405 -7.01 -9.20 -3.38
N SER A 406 -8.05 -9.98 -3.07
CA SER A 406 -8.88 -9.75 -1.89
C SER A 406 -8.11 -9.98 -0.59
N LYS A 407 -7.21 -10.97 -0.57
CA LYS A 407 -6.33 -11.25 0.56
C LYS A 407 -5.30 -10.13 0.71
N GLU A 408 -4.64 -9.74 -0.37
CA GLU A 408 -3.68 -8.63 -0.40
C GLU A 408 -4.27 -7.32 0.10
N THR A 409 -5.42 -6.94 -0.47
CA THR A 409 -6.11 -5.70 -0.09
C THR A 409 -6.61 -5.69 1.35
N SER A 410 -6.72 -6.85 2.00
CA SER A 410 -7.01 -6.91 3.44
C SER A 410 -5.83 -6.47 4.31
N PHE A 411 -4.61 -6.45 3.75
CA PHE A 411 -3.39 -5.96 4.38
C PHE A 411 -2.98 -4.55 3.91
N PHE A 412 -3.75 -3.92 3.02
CA PHE A 412 -3.42 -2.60 2.47
C PHE A 412 -3.27 -1.52 3.57
N GLY A 413 -2.15 -0.82 3.54
CA GLY A 413 -1.80 0.24 4.47
C GLY A 413 -1.22 -0.24 5.81
N TYR A 414 -1.03 -1.56 5.98
CA TYR A 414 -0.26 -2.09 7.10
C TYR A 414 1.22 -2.17 6.72
N GLY A 415 2.07 -1.79 7.67
CA GLY A 415 3.50 -2.04 7.58
C GLY A 415 3.88 -3.14 8.54
N CYS A 416 4.86 -3.94 8.15
CA CYS A 416 5.58 -4.78 9.07
C CYS A 416 6.85 -4.02 9.50
N THR A 417 7.28 -4.12 10.75
CA THR A 417 8.55 -3.50 11.18
C THR A 417 9.55 -4.60 11.50
N PRO A 418 10.70 -4.67 10.80
CA PRO A 418 11.74 -5.62 11.14
C PRO A 418 12.21 -5.41 12.57
N CYS A 419 12.71 -6.45 13.22
CA CYS A 419 13.21 -6.35 14.57
C CYS A 419 14.39 -5.35 14.64
N SER A 420 14.42 -4.53 15.70
CA SER A 420 15.37 -3.41 15.78
C SER A 420 16.82 -3.90 15.92
N ASN A 421 17.59 -3.83 14.82
CA ASN A 421 18.98 -4.32 14.67
C ASN A 421 19.12 -5.85 14.72
N ASP A 422 18.06 -6.54 14.30
CA ASP A 422 17.94 -7.99 14.22
C ASP A 422 17.17 -8.27 12.92
N PHE A 423 17.90 -8.68 11.88
CA PHE A 423 17.40 -8.74 10.51
C PHE A 423 16.48 -9.95 10.27
N ASP A 424 16.59 -10.99 11.08
CA ASP A 424 15.81 -12.22 10.97
C ASP A 424 14.93 -12.49 12.19
N CYS A 425 14.93 -11.57 13.17
CA CYS A 425 14.07 -11.59 14.35
C CYS A 425 14.31 -12.78 15.28
N ASP A 426 15.49 -13.37 15.29
CA ASP A 426 15.78 -14.57 16.09
C ASP A 426 16.21 -14.28 17.54
N THR A 427 16.23 -13.01 17.93
CA THR A 427 16.67 -12.44 19.22
C THR A 427 18.18 -12.27 19.38
N VAL A 428 18.97 -12.57 18.35
CA VAL A 428 20.41 -12.34 18.26
C VAL A 428 20.68 -11.13 17.37
N LEU A 429 21.18 -10.05 17.96
CA LEU A 429 21.44 -8.83 17.20
C LEU A 429 22.50 -9.05 16.12
N ASN A 430 22.29 -8.47 14.93
CA ASN A 430 23.18 -8.58 13.75
C ASN A 430 24.69 -8.50 14.03
N PRO A 431 25.20 -7.64 14.97
CA PRO A 431 26.64 -7.57 15.23
C PRO A 431 27.25 -8.81 15.89
N ILE A 432 26.43 -9.66 16.50
CA ILE A 432 26.86 -10.89 17.18
C ILE A 432 26.23 -12.15 16.57
N ASP A 433 25.35 -11.96 15.58
CA ASP A 433 24.69 -13.03 14.87
C ASP A 433 25.62 -13.64 13.81
N ASN A 434 25.77 -14.97 13.85
CA ASN A 434 26.54 -15.72 12.88
C ASN A 434 25.77 -16.07 11.60
N CYS A 435 24.46 -15.82 11.55
CA CYS A 435 23.62 -15.90 10.36
C CYS A 435 22.58 -14.77 10.36
N PRO A 436 22.98 -13.49 10.17
CA PRO A 436 22.08 -12.34 10.32
C PRO A 436 20.80 -12.34 9.48
N ASN A 437 20.69 -13.21 8.47
CA ASN A 437 19.52 -13.30 7.61
C ASN A 437 18.84 -14.69 7.68
N TRP A 438 19.16 -15.52 8.69
CA TRP A 438 18.55 -16.82 8.88
C TRP A 438 18.31 -17.13 10.36
N PRO A 439 17.03 -17.23 10.81
CA PRO A 439 16.72 -17.32 12.23
C PRO A 439 17.33 -18.55 12.88
N ASN A 440 18.33 -18.36 13.75
CA ASN A 440 19.12 -19.48 14.27
C ASN A 440 19.45 -19.42 15.77
N ARG A 441 18.91 -18.47 16.53
CA ARG A 441 18.95 -18.16 17.97
C ARG A 441 19.97 -18.83 18.88
N THR A 442 20.05 -20.15 18.82
CA THR A 442 21.12 -20.94 19.42
C THR A 442 22.49 -20.72 18.76
N GLN A 443 22.53 -19.97 17.65
CA GLN A 443 23.71 -19.73 16.83
C GLN A 443 24.29 -21.05 16.29
N ALA A 444 23.41 -22.03 16.07
CA ALA A 444 23.76 -23.33 15.53
C ALA A 444 23.85 -23.20 14.01
N LEU A 445 25.06 -23.40 13.49
CA LEU A 445 25.27 -23.39 12.05
C LEU A 445 24.62 -24.61 11.38
N PRO A 446 24.22 -24.50 10.11
CA PRO A 446 23.72 -25.62 9.34
C PRO A 446 24.74 -26.77 9.21
N PRO A 447 24.31 -27.97 8.80
CA PRO A 447 25.21 -29.12 8.64
C PRO A 447 26.18 -29.00 7.46
N TRP A 448 26.04 -27.98 6.62
CA TRP A 448 26.92 -27.69 5.48
C TRP A 448 27.99 -26.63 5.81
N PRO A 449 29.10 -26.59 5.06
CA PRO A 449 30.11 -25.54 5.20
C PRO A 449 29.55 -24.17 4.77
N LEU A 450 29.72 -23.17 5.63
CA LEU A 450 29.39 -21.77 5.31
C LEU A 450 30.47 -21.12 4.47
N ALA A 451 30.06 -20.35 3.47
CA ALA A 451 30.97 -19.56 2.66
C ALA A 451 31.38 -18.27 3.40
N ALA A 452 32.41 -17.59 2.90
CA ALA A 452 32.71 -16.24 3.40
C ALA A 452 31.75 -15.25 2.75
N ASN A 453 31.22 -14.28 3.51
CA ASN A 453 30.17 -13.36 3.05
C ASN A 453 28.90 -14.10 2.59
N ASP A 454 28.38 -14.92 3.49
CA ASP A 454 27.19 -15.77 3.37
C ASP A 454 26.27 -15.33 4.52
N PRO A 455 25.50 -14.23 4.34
CA PRO A 455 24.79 -13.59 5.44
C PRO A 455 23.51 -14.34 5.84
N ASP A 456 22.94 -15.14 4.95
CA ASP A 456 21.81 -16.03 5.19
C ASP A 456 22.22 -17.47 5.49
N CYS A 457 23.52 -17.80 5.50
CA CYS A 457 24.04 -19.10 5.90
C CYS A 457 23.59 -20.29 5.04
N ASP A 458 23.15 -20.08 3.80
CA ASP A 458 22.67 -21.14 2.92
C ASP A 458 23.81 -22.02 2.33
N GLY A 459 25.05 -21.62 2.61
CA GLY A 459 26.28 -22.30 2.18
C GLY A 459 26.86 -21.74 0.88
N PHE A 460 26.30 -20.68 0.33
CA PHE A 460 26.76 -19.96 -0.84
C PHE A 460 27.11 -18.53 -0.46
N SER A 461 28.09 -17.93 -1.15
CA SER A 461 28.41 -16.53 -0.86
C SER A 461 27.50 -15.62 -1.68
N THR A 462 27.33 -14.38 -1.21
CA THR A 462 26.62 -13.34 -1.95
C THR A 462 27.10 -13.19 -3.40
N GLY A 463 28.40 -13.43 -3.65
CA GLY A 463 28.97 -13.37 -5.00
C GLY A 463 28.50 -14.49 -5.91
N VAL A 464 28.41 -15.71 -5.38
CA VAL A 464 27.87 -16.87 -6.11
C VAL A 464 26.39 -16.68 -6.37
N GLU A 465 25.62 -16.31 -5.35
CA GLU A 465 24.17 -16.16 -5.43
C GLU A 465 23.75 -15.07 -6.41
N THR A 466 24.40 -13.91 -6.34
CA THR A 466 24.19 -12.82 -7.31
C THR A 466 24.44 -13.29 -8.74
N SER A 467 25.43 -14.16 -8.95
CA SER A 467 25.72 -14.72 -10.27
C SER A 467 24.71 -15.78 -10.69
N ALA A 468 24.30 -16.65 -9.76
CA ALA A 468 23.29 -17.68 -9.98
C ALA A 468 21.88 -17.09 -10.20
N GLY A 469 21.67 -15.84 -9.78
CA GLY A 469 20.37 -15.17 -9.80
C GLY A 469 19.47 -15.60 -8.64
N THR A 470 20.06 -16.01 -7.52
CA THR A 470 19.35 -16.21 -6.25
C THR A 470 19.49 -14.98 -5.35
N ASN A 471 18.65 -14.88 -4.31
CA ASN A 471 18.63 -13.74 -3.40
C ASN A 471 19.63 -13.92 -2.24
N PRO A 472 20.71 -13.11 -2.13
CA PRO A 472 21.77 -13.30 -1.15
C PRO A 472 21.46 -13.10 0.33
N ILE A 473 20.19 -12.93 0.66
CA ILE A 473 19.69 -12.71 2.02
C ILE A 473 18.53 -13.66 2.32
N LEU A 474 18.30 -14.66 1.48
CA LEU A 474 17.19 -15.58 1.55
C LEU A 474 17.72 -17.02 1.64
N HIS A 475 17.77 -17.54 2.87
CA HIS A 475 18.30 -18.87 3.15
C HIS A 475 17.62 -19.98 2.33
N CYS A 476 16.29 -19.94 2.24
CA CYS A 476 15.46 -20.95 1.58
C CYS A 476 14.30 -20.29 0.83
N GLY A 477 13.66 -21.04 -0.07
CA GLY A 477 12.44 -20.60 -0.77
C GLY A 477 12.67 -20.41 -2.26
N TYR A 478 11.71 -19.75 -2.91
CA TYR A 478 11.73 -19.62 -4.37
C TYR A 478 12.91 -18.76 -4.83
N ASN A 479 13.86 -19.36 -5.55
CA ASN A 479 15.12 -18.74 -5.92
C ASN A 479 15.95 -18.22 -4.72
N GLY A 480 15.75 -18.76 -3.52
CA GLY A 480 16.62 -18.49 -2.37
C GLY A 480 17.88 -19.33 -2.45
N TRP A 481 17.73 -20.65 -2.56
CA TRP A 481 18.84 -21.59 -2.41
C TRP A 481 19.42 -22.07 -3.75
N PRO A 482 20.71 -21.83 -4.06
CA PRO A 482 21.34 -22.31 -5.31
C PRO A 482 21.37 -23.84 -5.45
N ALA A 483 21.27 -24.59 -4.35
CA ALA A 483 21.28 -26.05 -4.38
C ALA A 483 19.93 -26.69 -4.78
N ASP A 484 18.88 -25.88 -4.89
CA ASP A 484 17.52 -26.30 -5.26
C ASP A 484 17.12 -25.63 -6.58
N LEU A 485 17.52 -26.25 -7.70
CA LEU A 485 17.32 -25.68 -9.02
C LEU A 485 15.87 -25.69 -9.49
N ASN A 486 15.03 -26.50 -8.89
CA ASN A 486 13.62 -26.62 -9.27
C ASN A 486 12.66 -25.94 -8.27
N ASN A 487 13.19 -25.37 -7.18
CA ASN A 487 12.47 -24.68 -6.10
C ASN A 487 11.45 -25.59 -5.38
N ASP A 488 11.81 -26.85 -5.10
CA ASP A 488 10.98 -27.81 -4.34
C ASP A 488 11.36 -27.97 -2.86
N GLY A 489 12.37 -27.22 -2.40
CA GLY A 489 12.87 -27.20 -1.03
C GLY A 489 13.85 -28.34 -0.70
N PHE A 490 14.21 -29.19 -1.67
CA PHE A 490 15.03 -30.38 -1.43
C PHE A 490 16.09 -30.58 -2.50
N SER A 491 17.37 -30.49 -2.11
CA SER A 491 18.47 -30.72 -3.05
C SER A 491 18.61 -32.21 -3.37
N ASP A 492 18.22 -32.63 -4.57
CA ASP A 492 18.28 -34.02 -5.00
C ASP A 492 18.78 -34.23 -6.44
N ILE A 493 18.46 -35.37 -7.04
CA ILE A 493 18.93 -35.72 -8.38
C ILE A 493 18.26 -34.88 -9.47
N ALA A 494 17.08 -34.33 -9.20
CA ALA A 494 16.37 -33.39 -10.05
C ALA A 494 17.14 -32.07 -10.20
N ASP A 495 17.91 -31.66 -9.18
CA ASP A 495 18.73 -30.44 -9.22
C ASP A 495 20.10 -30.67 -9.86
N VAL A 496 20.67 -31.85 -9.68
CA VAL A 496 21.94 -32.23 -10.34
C VAL A 496 21.75 -32.45 -11.84
N SER A 497 20.58 -32.95 -12.26
CA SER A 497 20.31 -33.31 -13.65
C SER A 497 20.49 -32.13 -14.64
N PRO A 498 19.96 -30.91 -14.38
CA PRO A 498 20.22 -29.73 -15.18
C PRO A 498 21.69 -29.36 -15.35
N LEU A 499 22.53 -29.47 -14.29
CA LEU A 499 23.97 -29.20 -14.39
C LEU A 499 24.63 -30.21 -15.34
N THR A 500 24.29 -31.49 -15.21
CA THR A 500 24.85 -32.52 -16.10
C THR A 500 24.43 -32.35 -17.56
N ALA A 501 23.25 -31.79 -17.81
CA ALA A 501 22.75 -31.52 -19.15
C ALA A 501 23.52 -30.37 -19.85
N ASN A 502 24.04 -29.42 -19.08
CA ASN A 502 24.82 -28.29 -19.58
C ASN A 502 26.31 -28.37 -19.22
N PHE A 503 26.81 -29.53 -18.78
CA PHE A 503 28.20 -29.72 -18.44
C PHE A 503 29.11 -29.41 -19.63
N GLY A 504 30.16 -28.62 -19.40
CA GLY A 504 31.09 -28.20 -20.45
C GLY A 504 30.61 -26.99 -21.26
N VAL A 505 29.58 -26.27 -20.81
CA VAL A 505 28.99 -25.12 -21.51
C VAL A 505 29.31 -23.84 -20.74
N SER A 506 29.72 -22.79 -21.47
CA SER A 506 29.92 -21.46 -20.88
C SER A 506 28.60 -20.84 -20.44
N VAL A 507 28.66 -19.95 -19.46
CA VAL A 507 27.55 -19.10 -19.03
C VAL A 507 27.83 -17.69 -19.54
N PRO A 508 27.18 -17.23 -20.63
CA PRO A 508 26.17 -17.88 -21.49
C PRO A 508 26.77 -18.82 -22.57
N PRO A 509 26.00 -19.78 -23.16
CA PRO A 509 24.53 -19.86 -23.19
C PRO A 509 23.86 -20.69 -22.10
N ALA A 510 24.58 -21.37 -21.22
CA ALA A 510 23.95 -22.08 -20.10
C ALA A 510 23.26 -21.08 -19.14
N PRO A 511 22.21 -21.49 -18.42
CA PRO A 511 21.57 -20.66 -17.40
C PRO A 511 22.56 -20.26 -16.31
N ALA A 512 22.51 -19.00 -15.89
CA ALA A 512 23.39 -18.47 -14.84
C ALA A 512 23.27 -19.26 -13.52
N ARG A 513 22.05 -19.75 -13.22
CA ARG A 513 21.74 -20.57 -12.06
C ARG A 513 22.54 -21.89 -11.94
N GLN A 514 23.27 -22.28 -12.97
CA GLN A 514 24.02 -23.55 -12.99
C GLN A 514 25.54 -23.35 -12.81
N ASP A 515 26.01 -22.11 -12.70
CA ASP A 515 27.38 -21.69 -12.43
C ASP A 515 27.44 -21.20 -10.97
N ILE A 516 27.57 -22.15 -10.05
CA ILE A 516 27.48 -21.99 -8.59
C ILE A 516 28.81 -22.27 -7.87
N ALA A 517 29.86 -22.63 -8.62
CA ALA A 517 31.21 -22.80 -8.11
C ALA A 517 32.23 -22.58 -9.25
N PRO A 518 33.49 -22.24 -8.93
CA PRO A 518 34.02 -21.90 -7.60
C PRO A 518 33.47 -20.57 -7.07
N ASP A 519 33.94 -20.13 -5.90
CA ASP A 519 33.66 -18.78 -5.39
C ASP A 519 34.94 -17.91 -5.50
N PRO A 520 34.97 -16.84 -6.32
CA PRO A 520 33.90 -16.39 -7.23
C PRO A 520 33.74 -17.31 -8.45
N VAL A 521 32.56 -17.29 -9.08
CA VAL A 521 32.20 -18.17 -10.20
C VAL A 521 33.07 -17.94 -11.44
N ASP A 522 33.18 -18.95 -12.30
CA ASP A 522 34.10 -18.93 -13.45
C ASP A 522 33.42 -18.82 -14.83
N HIS A 523 32.09 -18.66 -14.85
CA HIS A 523 31.27 -18.51 -16.06
C HIS A 523 31.21 -19.79 -16.90
N PHE A 524 31.25 -20.96 -16.25
CA PHE A 524 31.26 -22.23 -16.95
C PHE A 524 30.68 -23.36 -16.09
N VAL A 525 29.72 -24.11 -16.63
CA VAL A 525 29.16 -25.26 -15.91
C VAL A 525 30.14 -26.44 -15.99
N ASP A 526 30.83 -26.74 -14.89
CA ASP A 526 31.85 -27.77 -14.80
C ASP A 526 31.73 -28.72 -13.60
N VAL A 527 32.84 -29.39 -13.27
CA VAL A 527 32.89 -30.40 -12.21
C VAL A 527 32.82 -29.76 -10.83
N THR A 528 33.22 -28.50 -10.68
CA THR A 528 33.16 -27.77 -9.42
C THR A 528 31.73 -27.44 -9.05
N ASP A 529 30.88 -27.05 -10.01
CA ASP A 529 29.43 -26.85 -9.79
C ASP A 529 28.74 -28.13 -9.34
N ILE A 530 28.97 -29.23 -10.07
CA ILE A 530 28.38 -30.53 -9.72
C ILE A 530 28.89 -30.97 -8.35
N SER A 531 30.18 -30.79 -8.05
CA SER A 531 30.75 -31.15 -6.75
C SER A 531 30.12 -30.32 -5.62
N LYS A 532 29.94 -29.02 -5.83
CA LYS A 532 29.27 -28.12 -4.87
C LYS A 532 27.83 -28.56 -4.65
N MET A 533 27.05 -28.76 -5.71
CA MET A 533 25.67 -29.26 -5.67
C MET A 533 25.56 -30.59 -4.91
N THR A 534 26.41 -31.57 -5.23
CA THR A 534 26.39 -32.87 -4.54
C THR A 534 26.78 -32.79 -3.06
N GLY A 535 27.46 -31.71 -2.64
CA GLY A 535 27.70 -31.41 -1.23
C GLY A 535 26.43 -31.12 -0.43
N PHE A 536 25.36 -30.69 -1.12
CA PHE A 536 24.05 -30.40 -0.53
C PHE A 536 23.03 -31.54 -0.71
N PHE A 537 23.40 -32.60 -1.44
CA PHE A 537 22.48 -33.68 -1.80
C PHE A 537 21.84 -34.35 -0.58
N GLY A 538 20.51 -34.38 -0.55
CA GLY A 538 19.70 -34.96 0.52
C GLY A 538 19.44 -34.02 1.69
N TYR A 539 19.84 -32.74 1.61
CA TYR A 539 19.39 -31.72 2.55
C TYR A 539 18.11 -31.04 2.06
N THR A 540 17.24 -30.73 3.01
CA THR A 540 16.11 -29.83 2.84
C THR A 540 16.50 -28.45 3.36
N CYS A 541 16.05 -27.41 2.67
CA CYS A 541 16.08 -26.05 3.18
C CYS A 541 14.67 -25.71 3.65
N ASN A 542 14.50 -25.45 4.95
CA ASN A 542 13.20 -25.13 5.57
C ASN A 542 13.33 -23.94 6.50
#